data_AF-A0AAE8SRC7-F1
#
_entry.id   AF-A0AAE8SRC7-F1
#
_cell.length_a   1.000
_cell.length_b   1.000
_cell.length_c   1.000
_cell.angle_alpha   90.00
_cell.angle_beta   90.00
_cell.angle_gamma   90.00
#
_symmetry.space_group_name_H-M   'P 1'
#
loop_
_entity.id
_entity.type
_entity.pdbx_description
1 polymer ?
#
loop_
_entity_poly.entity_id
_entity_poly.type
_entity_poly.pdbx_seq_one_letter_code
_entity_poly.pdbx_strand_id
1 'polypeptide(L)'
;MRVSVISAVTVLALGAQGTLAGAISNPEPRELSVAEELEAEGFTIHQAQFTGDFGPNGESMTLNGTIQEVMAQAEKMQPGFTDKIHGLIADRHHGTAGRSDSRGPPVDNNRDDSWKTRLVGTKDCGLGDWTYENFILEGIDYLNVVPTGKSRLESYGCHRISCSDHSAIYQCWEPFQGAPDVYEKDWAYVADYAEGIVREWCPTKDNIGTNAYKIKGVRGKVWDPKGMAIHVRKDKC
;
A
#
# COMPACT_ATOMS: atom_id res chain seq x y z
N MET A 1 -64.74 50.92 16.64
CA MET A 1 -65.18 51.30 18.00
C MET A 1 -64.30 50.59 19.01
N ARG A 2 -63.78 51.34 20.00
CA ARG A 2 -63.08 50.93 21.24
C ARG A 2 -61.69 50.29 21.03
N VAL A 3 -60.57 51.03 21.20
CA VAL A 3 -59.98 51.70 22.39
C VAL A 3 -59.27 50.73 23.34
N SER A 4 -57.93 50.88 23.39
CA SER A 4 -56.92 50.79 24.48
C SER A 4 -57.06 49.71 25.57
N VAL A 5 -55.99 49.14 26.15
CA VAL A 5 -54.98 49.78 27.04
C VAL A 5 -53.76 48.84 27.17
N ILE A 6 -52.56 49.28 26.76
CA ILE A 6 -51.34 49.56 27.56
C ILE A 6 -50.98 48.54 28.66
N SER A 7 -49.81 47.91 28.54
CA SER A 7 -48.82 47.88 29.64
C SER A 7 -47.45 47.44 29.14
N ALA A 8 -46.51 48.39 29.23
CA ALA A 8 -45.09 48.20 29.03
C ALA A 8 -44.49 47.55 30.28
N VAL A 9 -43.65 46.54 30.06
CA VAL A 9 -42.71 46.06 31.07
C VAL A 9 -41.34 46.02 30.42
N THR A 10 -40.52 47.02 30.73
CA THR A 10 -39.11 47.09 30.39
C THR A 10 -38.33 46.37 31.48
N VAL A 11 -37.80 45.18 31.19
CA VAL A 11 -36.83 44.50 32.04
C VAL A 11 -35.43 44.78 31.50
N LEU A 12 -34.70 45.63 32.21
CA LEU A 12 -33.26 45.82 32.05
C LEU A 12 -32.54 44.66 32.76
N ALA A 13 -32.08 43.68 31.98
CA ALA A 13 -31.13 42.69 32.46
C ALA A 13 -29.72 43.11 31.99
N LEU A 14 -28.89 43.58 32.93
CA LEU A 14 -27.45 43.68 32.74
C LEU A 14 -26.87 42.26 32.68
N GLY A 15 -26.70 41.74 31.47
CA GLY A 15 -25.90 40.55 31.21
C GLY A 15 -24.43 40.93 31.12
N ALA A 16 -23.62 40.40 32.03
CA ALA A 16 -22.16 40.49 31.96
C ALA A 16 -21.68 39.86 30.65
N GLN A 17 -20.99 40.64 29.81
CA GLN A 17 -20.29 40.15 28.63
C GLN A 17 -19.03 39.39 29.09
N GLY A 18 -19.20 38.13 29.46
CA GLY A 18 -18.10 37.18 29.49
C GLY A 18 -17.81 36.75 28.05
N THR A 19 -16.86 37.40 27.39
CA THR A 19 -16.32 36.92 26.11
C THR A 19 -15.52 35.65 26.37
N LEU A 20 -16.21 34.51 26.37
CA LEU A 20 -15.57 33.22 26.13
C LEU A 20 -15.17 33.22 24.65
N ALA A 21 -13.94 33.66 24.38
CA ALA A 21 -13.27 33.36 23.13
C ALA A 21 -13.02 31.85 23.09
N GLY A 22 -14.06 31.09 22.76
CA GLY A 22 -13.93 29.70 22.38
C GLY A 22 -13.05 29.67 21.14
N ALA A 23 -11.84 29.13 21.27
CA ALA A 23 -11.01 28.83 20.13
C ALA A 23 -11.83 27.92 19.21
N ILE A 24 -12.32 28.46 18.11
CA ILE A 24 -12.81 27.67 16.99
C ILE A 24 -11.55 27.04 16.42
N SER A 25 -11.17 25.88 16.96
CA SER A 25 -10.17 25.03 16.32
C SER A 25 -10.79 24.65 14.98
N ASN A 26 -10.31 25.28 13.90
CA ASN A 26 -10.61 24.81 12.55
C ASN A 26 -10.26 23.32 12.54
N PRO A 27 -11.24 22.42 12.31
CA PRO A 27 -10.93 21.00 12.22
C PRO A 27 -9.94 20.86 11.07
N GLU A 28 -8.74 20.40 11.40
CA GLU A 28 -7.73 20.07 10.40
C GLU A 28 -8.36 19.08 9.43
N PRO A 29 -8.23 19.28 8.10
CA PRO A 29 -8.82 18.36 7.13
C PRO A 29 -8.38 16.93 7.46
N ARG A 30 -9.33 16.06 7.78
CA ARG A 30 -9.03 14.65 8.03
C ARG A 30 -8.47 14.07 6.73
N GLU A 31 -7.17 13.82 6.69
CA GLU A 31 -6.52 13.04 5.63
C GLU A 31 -7.28 11.71 5.53
N LEU A 32 -7.93 11.44 4.40
CA LEU A 32 -8.61 10.16 4.16
C LEU A 32 -7.54 9.10 3.91
N SER A 33 -7.81 7.86 4.32
CA SER A 33 -7.01 6.72 3.89
C SER A 33 -7.26 6.42 2.42
N VAL A 34 -6.29 5.82 1.75
CA VAL A 34 -6.44 5.42 0.35
C VAL A 34 -7.58 4.40 0.19
N ALA A 35 -7.80 3.55 1.18
CA ALA A 35 -8.95 2.65 1.22
C ALA A 35 -10.28 3.41 1.15
N GLU A 36 -10.48 4.45 1.98
CA GLU A 36 -11.69 5.29 1.97
C GLU A 36 -11.88 6.00 0.61
N GLU A 37 -10.80 6.44 -0.04
CA GLU A 37 -10.86 7.01 -1.39
C GLU A 37 -11.31 5.99 -2.44
N LEU A 38 -10.72 4.79 -2.43
CA LEU A 38 -11.08 3.71 -3.35
C LEU A 38 -12.51 3.22 -3.13
N GLU A 39 -12.99 3.14 -1.89
CA GLU A 39 -14.40 2.85 -1.60
C GLU A 39 -15.34 3.91 -2.18
N ALA A 40 -14.96 5.19 -2.12
CA ALA A 40 -15.73 6.27 -2.71
C ALA A 40 -15.75 6.21 -4.26
N GLU A 41 -14.73 5.61 -4.88
CA GLU A 41 -14.70 5.28 -6.32
C GLU A 41 -15.55 4.03 -6.66
N GLY A 42 -16.10 3.34 -5.66
CA GLY A 42 -16.96 2.17 -5.82
C GLY A 42 -16.24 0.83 -5.71
N PHE A 43 -14.96 0.80 -5.33
CA PHE A 43 -14.26 -0.45 -5.07
C PHE A 43 -14.72 -1.08 -3.75
N THR A 44 -14.77 -2.41 -3.73
CA THR A 44 -14.84 -3.15 -2.46
C THR A 44 -13.42 -3.39 -1.94
N ILE A 45 -13.15 -2.99 -0.70
CA ILE A 45 -11.84 -3.24 -0.08
C ILE A 45 -11.87 -4.58 0.65
N HIS A 46 -11.02 -5.51 0.21
CA HIS A 46 -10.82 -6.78 0.90
C HIS A 46 -9.43 -6.84 1.53
N GLN A 47 -9.27 -7.68 2.55
CA GLN A 47 -7.95 -8.01 3.07
C GLN A 47 -7.20 -8.90 2.07
N ALA A 48 -5.93 -8.59 1.81
CA ALA A 48 -5.08 -9.50 1.05
C ALA A 48 -4.92 -10.82 1.81
N GLN A 49 -4.87 -11.92 1.06
CA GLN A 49 -4.69 -13.27 1.60
C GLN A 49 -3.37 -13.83 1.07
N PHE A 50 -2.48 -14.20 1.99
CA PHE A 50 -1.18 -14.76 1.65
C PHE A 50 -1.15 -16.21 2.08
N THR A 51 -0.75 -17.09 1.17
CA THR A 51 -0.50 -18.50 1.48
C THR A 51 0.99 -18.77 1.42
N GLY A 52 1.52 -19.41 2.45
CA GLY A 52 2.94 -19.70 2.62
C GLY A 52 3.17 -20.64 3.80
N ASP A 53 4.42 -21.01 4.02
CA ASP A 53 4.84 -21.94 5.08
C ASP A 53 4.90 -21.23 6.44
N PHE A 54 3.76 -20.73 6.92
CA PHE A 54 3.66 -19.91 8.14
C PHE A 54 3.33 -20.72 9.40
N GLY A 55 2.98 -22.00 9.26
CA GLY A 55 2.65 -22.83 10.41
C GLY A 55 3.85 -23.10 11.32
N PRO A 56 3.64 -23.44 12.60
CA PRO A 56 4.70 -23.69 13.57
C PRO A 56 5.70 -24.78 13.16
N ASN A 57 5.32 -25.70 12.27
CA ASN A 57 6.19 -26.74 11.72
C ASN A 57 6.56 -26.51 10.25
N GLY A 58 6.34 -25.29 9.74
CA GLY A 58 6.52 -24.94 8.33
C GLY A 58 5.41 -25.48 7.42
N GLU A 59 4.25 -25.84 7.96
CA GLU A 59 3.09 -26.20 7.14
C GLU A 59 2.50 -24.99 6.42
N SER A 60 1.95 -25.24 5.24
CA SER A 60 1.30 -24.19 4.44
C SER A 60 -0.02 -23.76 5.09
N MET A 61 -0.19 -22.44 5.26
CA MET A 61 -1.43 -21.85 5.74
C MET A 61 -1.69 -20.49 5.09
N THR A 62 -2.94 -20.04 5.16
CA THR A 62 -3.36 -18.74 4.64
C THR A 62 -3.54 -17.75 5.78
N LEU A 63 -2.87 -16.60 5.71
CA LEU A 63 -2.99 -15.49 6.63
C LEU A 63 -3.51 -14.25 5.91
N ASN A 64 -4.24 -13.40 6.63
CA ASN A 64 -4.88 -12.21 6.08
C ASN A 64 -4.25 -10.94 6.65
N GLY A 65 -4.27 -9.87 5.86
CA GLY A 65 -3.75 -8.56 6.25
C GLY A 65 -2.81 -7.97 5.20
N THR A 66 -1.97 -7.02 5.58
CA THR A 66 -0.81 -6.61 4.79
C THR A 66 0.31 -7.63 4.93
N ILE A 67 1.28 -7.61 4.02
CA ILE A 67 2.42 -8.52 4.08
C ILE A 67 3.24 -8.32 5.37
N GLN A 68 3.32 -7.10 5.90
CA GLN A 68 3.96 -6.82 7.20
C GLN A 68 3.16 -7.43 8.37
N GLU A 69 1.83 -7.37 8.34
CA GLU A 69 0.97 -8.02 9.34
C GLU A 69 1.10 -9.54 9.26
N VAL A 70 1.20 -10.10 8.06
CA VAL A 70 1.43 -11.54 7.85
C VAL A 70 2.81 -11.97 8.37
N MET A 71 3.86 -11.19 8.11
CA MET A 71 5.19 -11.43 8.68
C MET A 71 5.15 -11.46 10.22
N ALA A 72 4.45 -10.49 10.84
CA ALA A 72 4.32 -10.43 12.30
C ALA A 72 3.46 -11.58 12.87
N GLN A 73 2.46 -12.06 12.12
CA GLN A 73 1.68 -13.25 12.49
C GLN A 73 2.53 -14.52 12.40
N ALA A 74 3.29 -14.69 11.31
CA ALA A 74 4.19 -15.81 11.09
C ALA A 74 5.28 -15.87 12.17
N GLU A 75 5.89 -14.74 12.53
CA GLU A 75 6.89 -14.66 13.60
C GLU A 75 6.36 -15.16 14.96
N LYS A 76 5.10 -14.88 15.28
CA LYS A 76 4.47 -15.35 16.52
C LYS A 76 4.27 -16.87 16.54
N MET A 77 4.02 -17.48 15.38
CA MET A 77 3.80 -18.92 15.26
C MET A 77 5.12 -19.70 15.11
N GLN A 78 6.08 -19.10 14.42
CA GLN A 78 7.40 -19.65 14.16
C GLN A 78 8.47 -18.58 14.51
N PRO A 79 8.97 -18.57 15.76
CA PRO A 79 10.04 -17.65 16.16
C PRO A 79 11.28 -17.78 15.26
N GLY A 80 11.83 -16.65 14.81
CA GLY A 80 12.94 -16.60 13.86
C GLY A 80 12.51 -16.67 12.38
N PHE A 81 11.20 -16.65 12.09
CA PHE A 81 10.70 -16.59 10.72
C PHE A 81 11.17 -15.33 10.00
N THR A 82 11.11 -14.18 10.66
CA THR A 82 11.54 -12.89 10.10
C THR A 82 13.02 -12.90 9.75
N ASP A 83 13.87 -13.40 10.65
CA ASP A 83 15.31 -13.53 10.42
C ASP A 83 15.61 -14.44 9.22
N LYS A 84 14.88 -15.56 9.10
CA LYS A 84 14.97 -16.47 7.94
C LYS A 84 14.62 -15.73 6.65
N ILE A 85 13.51 -15.00 6.61
CA ILE A 85 13.07 -14.25 5.42
C ILE A 85 14.06 -13.12 5.09
N HIS A 86 14.57 -12.39 6.08
CA HIS A 86 15.61 -11.37 5.87
C HIS A 86 16.90 -11.98 5.32
N GLY A 87 17.28 -13.18 5.76
CA GLY A 87 18.38 -13.95 5.16
C GLY A 87 18.14 -14.25 3.68
N LEU A 88 16.95 -14.73 3.32
CA LEU A 88 16.59 -15.00 1.92
C LEU A 88 16.58 -13.74 1.05
N ILE A 89 16.08 -12.62 1.58
CA ILE A 89 16.09 -11.31 0.90
C ILE A 89 17.54 -10.83 0.71
N ALA A 90 18.38 -10.97 1.73
CA ALA A 90 19.79 -10.60 1.68
C ALA A 90 20.54 -11.45 0.63
N ASP A 91 20.34 -12.77 0.61
CA ASP A 91 20.97 -13.66 -0.37
C ASP A 91 20.61 -13.27 -1.81
N ARG A 92 19.34 -12.89 -2.04
CA ARG A 92 18.87 -12.40 -3.34
C ARG A 92 19.51 -11.08 -3.74
N HIS A 93 19.67 -10.12 -2.81
CA HIS A 93 20.32 -8.83 -3.11
C HIS A 93 21.84 -8.94 -3.25
N HIS A 94 22.46 -9.85 -2.50
CA HIS A 94 23.90 -10.08 -2.55
C HIS A 94 24.33 -11.01 -3.67
N GLY A 95 23.36 -11.50 -4.47
CA GLY A 95 23.54 -12.33 -5.67
C GLY A 95 24.75 -13.20 -5.49
N THR A 96 24.68 -14.11 -4.50
CA THR A 96 25.85 -14.72 -3.87
C THR A 96 26.97 -14.84 -4.87
N ALA A 97 28.01 -14.02 -4.68
CA ALA A 97 29.35 -14.23 -5.21
C ALA A 97 29.93 -15.51 -4.57
N GLY A 98 29.17 -16.60 -4.64
CA GLY A 98 29.61 -17.95 -4.39
C GLY A 98 30.79 -18.13 -5.30
N ARG A 99 31.94 -18.36 -4.67
CA ARG A 99 33.10 -19.01 -5.28
C ARG A 99 32.58 -19.92 -6.38
N SER A 100 32.96 -19.59 -7.61
CA SER A 100 32.88 -20.45 -8.77
C SER A 100 33.62 -21.77 -8.45
N ASP A 101 32.99 -22.68 -7.72
CA ASP A 101 33.26 -24.09 -7.91
C ASP A 101 32.62 -24.45 -9.25
N SER A 102 33.50 -24.67 -10.23
CA SER A 102 33.28 -24.60 -11.67
C SER A 102 32.34 -25.67 -12.26
N ARG A 103 31.20 -25.99 -11.63
CA ARG A 103 30.26 -27.04 -12.10
C ARG A 103 28.77 -26.73 -11.96
N GLY A 104 28.37 -25.55 -11.47
CA GLY A 104 26.97 -25.11 -11.50
C GLY A 104 26.69 -24.21 -12.72
N PRO A 105 25.51 -24.28 -13.35
CA PRO A 105 25.10 -23.26 -14.31
C PRO A 105 25.10 -21.89 -13.61
N PRO A 106 25.52 -20.81 -14.30
CA PRO A 106 25.61 -19.49 -13.70
C PRO A 106 24.25 -19.07 -13.16
N VAL A 107 24.20 -18.79 -11.86
CA VAL A 107 23.08 -18.07 -11.25
C VAL A 107 23.30 -16.62 -11.66
N ASP A 108 22.42 -16.09 -12.52
CA ASP A 108 22.49 -14.70 -12.95
C ASP A 108 22.28 -13.79 -11.73
N ASN A 109 23.25 -12.91 -11.47
CA ASN A 109 23.24 -11.94 -10.39
C ASN A 109 22.35 -10.72 -10.72
N ASN A 110 21.61 -10.76 -11.83
CA ASN A 110 20.53 -9.81 -12.07
C ASN A 110 19.44 -10.04 -11.04
N ARG A 111 19.32 -9.08 -10.12
CA ARG A 111 18.02 -8.70 -9.55
C ARG A 111 16.98 -8.87 -10.65
N ASP A 112 16.00 -9.74 -10.44
CA ASP A 112 15.11 -10.20 -11.50
C ASP A 112 14.53 -9.00 -12.26
N ASP A 113 15.09 -8.73 -13.44
CA ASP A 113 14.68 -7.64 -14.32
C ASP A 113 13.37 -8.01 -15.05
N SER A 114 12.67 -9.05 -14.59
CA SER A 114 11.37 -9.50 -15.10
C SER A 114 10.39 -8.34 -15.22
N TRP A 115 10.40 -7.37 -14.31
CA TRP A 115 9.60 -6.15 -14.42
C TRP A 115 9.81 -5.42 -15.75
N LYS A 116 11.03 -5.35 -16.30
CA LYS A 116 11.32 -4.69 -17.60
C LYS A 116 10.62 -5.37 -18.78
N THR A 117 10.34 -6.66 -18.64
CA THR A 117 9.68 -7.47 -19.69
C THR A 117 8.17 -7.50 -19.54
N ARG A 118 7.61 -6.94 -18.47
CA ARG A 118 6.16 -6.89 -18.26
C ARG A 118 5.51 -5.96 -19.27
N LEU A 119 4.43 -6.45 -19.88
CA LEU A 119 3.59 -5.64 -20.76
C LEU A 119 2.76 -4.68 -19.91
N VAL A 120 3.05 -3.39 -19.98
CA VAL A 120 2.24 -2.35 -19.32
C VAL A 120 1.07 -1.97 -20.22
N GLY A 121 -0.15 -2.05 -19.70
CA GLY A 121 -1.36 -1.63 -20.42
C GLY A 121 -1.49 -0.10 -20.46
N THR A 122 -1.60 0.52 -19.29
CA THR A 122 -1.64 1.98 -19.14
C THR A 122 -1.01 2.39 -17.81
N LYS A 123 -0.70 3.68 -17.65
CA LYS A 123 -0.10 4.23 -16.44
C LYS A 123 -0.65 5.62 -16.11
N ASP A 124 -0.81 5.87 -14.82
CA ASP A 124 -1.12 7.17 -14.23
C ASP A 124 -0.11 7.45 -13.11
N CYS A 125 0.95 8.16 -13.46
CA CYS A 125 2.00 8.52 -12.52
C CYS A 125 1.72 9.83 -11.76
N GLY A 126 0.57 10.46 -12.03
CA GLY A 126 0.10 11.65 -11.33
C GLY A 126 -0.73 11.31 -10.09
N LEU A 127 -1.24 10.08 -10.01
CA LEU A 127 -2.16 9.64 -8.97
C LEU A 127 -1.50 9.60 -7.57
N GLY A 128 -2.21 10.18 -6.60
CA GLY A 128 -1.88 10.11 -5.18
C GLY A 128 -0.71 10.99 -4.74
N ASP A 129 -0.44 10.96 -3.44
CA ASP A 129 0.69 11.66 -2.83
C ASP A 129 1.98 10.83 -2.88
N TRP A 130 3.10 11.56 -2.86
CA TRP A 130 4.44 10.96 -2.83
C TRP A 130 4.66 10.13 -1.56
N THR A 131 5.27 8.96 -1.73
CA THR A 131 5.61 8.05 -0.64
C THR A 131 7.06 7.63 -0.70
N TYR A 132 7.59 7.07 0.37
CA TYR A 132 9.02 6.74 0.45
C TYR A 132 9.36 5.47 -0.32
N GLU A 133 10.37 5.55 -1.21
CA GLU A 133 10.81 4.44 -2.05
C GLU A 133 11.19 3.20 -1.23
N ASN A 134 11.92 3.38 -0.12
CA ASN A 134 12.50 2.27 0.64
C ASN A 134 11.44 1.33 1.25
N PHE A 135 10.31 1.86 1.72
CA PHE A 135 9.24 1.02 2.29
C PHE A 135 8.43 0.30 1.22
N ILE A 136 8.34 0.87 0.00
CA ILE A 136 7.75 0.19 -1.14
C ILE A 136 8.66 -0.95 -1.61
N LEU A 137 9.97 -0.72 -1.68
CA LEU A 137 10.95 -1.76 -2.00
C LEU A 137 10.96 -2.88 -0.96
N GLU A 138 10.83 -2.57 0.33
CA GLU A 138 10.67 -3.58 1.38
C GLU A 138 9.41 -4.44 1.15
N GLY A 139 8.29 -3.81 0.83
CA GLY A 139 7.06 -4.53 0.47
C GLY A 139 7.25 -5.47 -0.73
N ILE A 140 7.92 -4.99 -1.79
CA ILE A 140 8.28 -5.78 -2.98
C ILE A 140 9.16 -6.98 -2.60
N ASP A 141 10.13 -6.78 -1.69
CA ASP A 141 11.02 -7.83 -1.23
C ASP A 141 10.24 -8.94 -0.51
N TYR A 142 9.32 -8.59 0.38
CA TYR A 142 8.46 -9.59 1.03
C TYR A 142 7.56 -10.32 0.04
N LEU A 143 6.95 -9.63 -0.94
CA LEU A 143 6.06 -10.27 -1.92
C LEU A 143 6.76 -11.29 -2.81
N ASN A 144 8.07 -11.12 -3.02
CA ASN A 144 8.87 -12.05 -3.82
C ASN A 144 9.33 -13.30 -3.06
N VAL A 145 9.35 -13.26 -1.73
CA VAL A 145 10.01 -14.30 -0.90
C VAL A 145 9.02 -15.02 0.02
N VAL A 146 8.05 -14.29 0.57
CA VAL A 146 7.21 -14.77 1.68
C VAL A 146 6.06 -15.66 1.19
N PRO A 147 5.18 -15.20 0.28
CA PRO A 147 4.07 -16.04 -0.16
C PRO A 147 4.49 -17.01 -1.27
N THR A 148 4.00 -18.25 -1.17
CA THR A 148 4.13 -19.27 -2.22
C THR A 148 2.84 -19.44 -3.04
N GLY A 149 1.74 -18.86 -2.56
CA GLY A 149 0.44 -18.86 -3.24
C GLY A 149 0.31 -17.81 -4.35
N LYS A 150 -0.92 -17.65 -4.82
CA LYS A 150 -1.29 -16.64 -5.81
C LYS A 150 -2.04 -15.50 -5.16
N SER A 151 -1.82 -14.31 -5.69
CA SER A 151 -2.75 -13.21 -5.57
C SER A 151 -4.01 -13.53 -6.37
N ARG A 152 -5.16 -13.44 -5.72
CA ARG A 152 -6.47 -13.65 -6.33
C ARG A 152 -7.29 -12.37 -6.21
N LEU A 153 -7.85 -11.92 -7.32
CA LEU A 153 -8.73 -10.76 -7.41
C LEU A 153 -10.09 -11.19 -7.94
N GLU A 154 -11.15 -10.67 -7.33
CA GLU A 154 -12.53 -10.92 -7.72
C GLU A 154 -13.32 -9.63 -7.61
N SER A 155 -14.34 -9.48 -8.47
CA SER A 155 -15.23 -8.31 -8.46
C SER A 155 -14.48 -6.98 -8.65
N TYR A 156 -15.19 -5.87 -8.69
CA TYR A 156 -14.56 -4.54 -8.71
C TYR A 156 -14.01 -4.22 -7.31
N GLY A 157 -12.82 -4.76 -6.99
CA GLY A 157 -12.27 -4.76 -5.63
C GLY A 157 -10.77 -4.49 -5.56
N CYS A 158 -10.32 -4.05 -4.39
CA CYS A 158 -8.91 -3.75 -4.10
C CYS A 158 -8.44 -4.38 -2.80
N HIS A 159 -7.14 -4.65 -2.73
CA HIS A 159 -6.43 -5.11 -1.54
C HIS A 159 -5.30 -4.15 -1.19
N ARG A 160 -5.18 -3.81 0.10
CA ARG A 160 -3.94 -3.22 0.63
C ARG A 160 -2.96 -4.35 0.92
N ILE A 161 -1.97 -4.51 0.06
CA ILE A 161 -1.02 -5.63 0.10
C ILE A 161 0.17 -5.33 1.00
N SER A 162 0.66 -4.10 0.97
CA SER A 162 1.79 -3.65 1.80
C SER A 162 1.45 -2.31 2.42
N CYS A 163 1.81 -2.12 3.69
CA CYS A 163 1.72 -0.82 4.36
C CYS A 163 2.86 -0.72 5.39
N SER A 164 3.77 0.25 5.19
CA SER A 164 4.86 0.54 6.13
C SER A 164 5.24 2.02 6.05
N ASP A 165 5.36 2.68 7.20
CA ASP A 165 5.73 4.11 7.37
C ASP A 165 5.11 5.03 6.31
N HIS A 166 3.78 5.12 6.39
CA HIS A 166 2.93 5.88 5.47
C HIS A 166 3.02 5.52 3.99
N SER A 167 3.59 4.37 3.64
CA SER A 167 3.80 3.92 2.26
C SER A 167 3.06 2.62 2.00
N ALA A 168 2.19 2.62 0.99
CA ALA A 168 1.37 1.46 0.69
C ALA A 168 1.45 1.02 -0.77
N ILE A 169 1.27 -0.29 -0.94
CA ILE A 169 1.02 -0.94 -2.23
C ILE A 169 -0.41 -1.47 -2.19
N TYR A 170 -1.23 -1.01 -3.14
CA TYR A 170 -2.54 -1.58 -3.39
C TYR A 170 -2.55 -2.34 -4.71
N GLN A 171 -3.37 -3.38 -4.76
CA GLN A 171 -3.74 -4.05 -5.99
C GLN A 171 -5.25 -3.98 -6.16
N CYS A 172 -5.69 -3.55 -7.33
CA CYS A 172 -7.09 -3.40 -7.68
C CYS A 172 -7.42 -4.20 -8.92
N TRP A 173 -8.66 -4.70 -8.99
CA TRP A 173 -9.23 -5.32 -10.18
C TRP A 173 -10.16 -4.36 -10.87
N GLU A 174 -9.70 -3.86 -12.02
CA GLU A 174 -10.44 -2.96 -12.90
C GLU A 174 -10.65 -3.65 -14.26
N PRO A 175 -11.44 -4.73 -14.30
CA PRO A 175 -11.62 -5.53 -15.51
C PRO A 175 -12.19 -4.68 -16.64
N PHE A 176 -11.60 -4.81 -17.84
CA PHE A 176 -12.24 -4.35 -19.06
C PHE A 176 -13.37 -5.31 -19.48
N GLN A 177 -14.23 -4.89 -20.41
CA GLN A 177 -15.31 -5.72 -20.92
C GLN A 177 -14.80 -7.05 -21.50
N GLY A 178 -15.16 -8.18 -20.88
CA GLY A 178 -14.73 -9.52 -21.29
C GLY A 178 -13.48 -10.04 -20.58
N ALA A 179 -12.95 -9.31 -19.58
CA ALA A 179 -12.01 -9.87 -18.63
C ALA A 179 -12.68 -10.96 -17.76
N PRO A 180 -11.91 -11.92 -17.20
CA PRO A 180 -12.49 -12.96 -16.35
C PRO A 180 -13.03 -12.39 -15.04
N ASP A 181 -14.04 -13.05 -14.46
CA ASP A 181 -14.61 -12.66 -13.15
C ASP A 181 -13.59 -12.76 -12.01
N VAL A 182 -12.63 -13.67 -12.18
CA VAL A 182 -11.54 -13.94 -11.25
C VAL A 182 -10.21 -13.79 -11.99
N TYR A 183 -9.30 -13.04 -11.41
CA TYR A 183 -7.94 -12.86 -11.94
C TYR A 183 -6.90 -13.31 -10.92
N GLU A 184 -6.08 -14.29 -11.30
CA GLU A 184 -5.04 -14.84 -10.45
C GLU A 184 -3.65 -14.66 -11.04
N LYS A 185 -2.71 -14.24 -10.20
CA LYS A 185 -1.31 -14.05 -10.53
C LYS A 185 -0.40 -14.41 -9.36
N ASP A 186 0.81 -14.83 -9.66
CA ASP A 186 1.82 -15.05 -8.62
C ASP A 186 2.17 -13.71 -7.95
N TRP A 187 2.53 -13.73 -6.67
CA TRP A 187 2.89 -12.50 -5.96
C TRP A 187 4.13 -11.80 -6.54
N ALA A 188 5.05 -12.56 -7.14
CA ALA A 188 6.15 -11.99 -7.91
C ALA A 188 5.66 -11.13 -9.09
N TYR A 189 4.59 -11.54 -9.78
CA TYR A 189 3.99 -10.73 -10.85
C TYR A 189 3.46 -9.39 -10.32
N VAL A 190 2.85 -9.40 -9.13
CA VAL A 190 2.37 -8.18 -8.46
C VAL A 190 3.55 -7.30 -8.04
N ALA A 191 4.59 -7.91 -7.49
CA ALA A 191 5.81 -7.24 -7.05
C ALA A 191 6.52 -6.54 -8.22
N ASP A 192 6.59 -7.19 -9.39
CA ASP A 192 7.20 -6.62 -10.60
C ASP A 192 6.52 -5.32 -11.04
N TYR A 193 5.19 -5.24 -10.94
CA TYR A 193 4.48 -4.02 -11.31
C TYR A 193 4.76 -2.88 -10.34
N ALA A 194 4.83 -3.17 -9.04
CA ALA A 194 5.24 -2.19 -8.04
C ALA A 194 6.71 -1.77 -8.27
N GLU A 195 7.61 -2.70 -8.59
CA GLU A 195 9.01 -2.39 -8.88
C GLU A 195 9.15 -1.54 -10.15
N GLY A 196 8.40 -1.85 -11.21
CA GLY A 196 8.38 -1.03 -12.42
C GLY A 196 7.95 0.42 -12.14
N ILE A 197 6.94 0.65 -11.30
CA ILE A 197 6.53 2.00 -10.85
C ILE A 197 7.68 2.71 -10.14
N VAL A 198 8.34 2.03 -9.21
CA VAL A 198 9.43 2.58 -8.39
C VAL A 198 10.68 2.89 -9.20
N ARG A 199 11.02 2.04 -10.18
CA ARG A 199 12.29 2.07 -10.90
C ARG A 199 12.27 2.96 -12.14
N GLU A 200 11.24 2.85 -12.97
CA GLU A 200 11.31 3.42 -14.33
C GLU A 200 9.98 3.96 -14.87
N TRP A 201 8.87 3.26 -14.64
CA TRP A 201 7.62 3.57 -15.34
C TRP A 201 7.01 4.90 -14.92
N CYS A 202 7.25 5.31 -13.66
CA CYS A 202 6.79 6.58 -13.12
C CYS A 202 7.93 7.47 -12.62
N PRO A 203 7.76 8.81 -12.64
CA PRO A 203 8.79 9.73 -12.17
C PRO A 203 9.06 9.54 -10.67
N THR A 204 10.32 9.73 -10.30
CA THR A 204 10.73 9.81 -8.90
C THR A 204 10.95 11.27 -8.50
N LYS A 205 10.85 11.57 -7.22
CA LYS A 205 11.11 12.90 -6.66
C LYS A 205 12.13 12.81 -5.55
N ASP A 206 13.24 13.52 -5.68
CA ASP A 206 14.19 13.62 -4.58
C ASP A 206 13.67 14.55 -3.47
N ASN A 207 14.06 14.26 -2.22
CA ASN A 207 13.85 15.10 -1.04
C ASN A 207 12.37 15.28 -0.65
N ILE A 208 11.61 14.19 -0.56
CA ILE A 208 10.22 14.23 -0.05
C ILE A 208 10.11 14.24 1.48
N GLY A 209 11.24 14.23 2.20
CA GLY A 209 11.31 14.26 3.67
C GLY A 209 11.83 15.59 4.25
N THR A 210 12.05 15.62 5.57
CA THR A 210 12.70 16.78 6.21
C THR A 210 14.12 16.99 5.68
N ASN A 211 14.61 18.23 5.67
CA ASN A 211 15.87 18.68 5.03
C ASN A 211 17.15 17.91 5.43
N ALA A 212 17.11 17.00 6.41
CA ALA A 212 18.26 16.23 6.88
C ALA A 212 18.58 14.99 6.02
N TYR A 213 17.63 14.43 5.28
CA TYR A 213 17.84 13.19 4.52
C TYR A 213 17.25 13.28 3.10
N LYS A 214 18.09 13.01 2.10
CA LYS A 214 17.63 12.89 0.70
C LYS A 214 16.89 11.57 0.53
N ILE A 215 15.58 11.58 0.79
CA ILE A 215 14.72 10.41 0.58
C ILE A 215 14.07 10.54 -0.79
N LYS A 216 14.15 9.47 -1.58
CA LYS A 216 13.47 9.36 -2.87
C LYS A 216 11.99 9.06 -2.66
N GLY A 217 11.17 9.86 -3.31
CA GLY A 217 9.74 9.71 -3.39
C GLY A 217 9.32 8.99 -4.66
N VAL A 218 8.33 8.13 -4.51
CA VAL A 218 7.68 7.39 -5.59
C VAL A 218 6.17 7.56 -5.49
N ARG A 219 5.48 7.48 -6.63
CA ARG A 219 4.02 7.31 -6.69
C ARG A 219 3.61 6.82 -8.07
N GLY A 220 2.41 6.28 -8.16
CA GLY A 220 1.73 6.06 -9.43
C GLY A 220 0.82 4.84 -9.39
N LYS A 221 0.06 4.70 -10.47
CA LYS A 221 -0.80 3.57 -10.75
C LYS A 221 -0.46 3.00 -12.12
N VAL A 222 -0.27 1.69 -12.20
CA VAL A 222 0.01 1.01 -13.47
C VAL A 222 -0.91 -0.18 -13.60
N TRP A 223 -1.47 -0.34 -14.79
CA TRP A 223 -2.36 -1.44 -15.14
C TRP A 223 -1.61 -2.45 -16.00
N ASP A 224 -1.87 -3.73 -15.75
CA ASP A 224 -1.59 -4.76 -16.71
C ASP A 224 -2.60 -4.71 -17.88
N PRO A 225 -2.36 -5.44 -18.99
CA PRO A 225 -3.26 -5.44 -20.14
C PRO A 225 -4.60 -6.14 -19.87
N LYS A 226 -4.82 -6.67 -18.65
CA LYS A 226 -6.00 -7.42 -18.24
C LYS A 226 -6.91 -6.64 -17.27
N GLY A 227 -6.42 -5.56 -16.68
CA GLY A 227 -7.17 -4.71 -15.76
C GLY A 227 -6.70 -4.80 -14.31
N MET A 228 -5.65 -5.59 -14.00
CA MET A 228 -5.03 -5.54 -12.67
C MET A 228 -4.24 -4.24 -12.56
N ALA A 229 -4.62 -3.38 -11.63
CA ALA A 229 -3.91 -2.15 -11.33
C ALA A 229 -3.08 -2.30 -10.05
N ILE A 230 -1.84 -1.83 -10.07
CA ILE A 230 -1.00 -1.65 -8.88
C ILE A 230 -0.87 -0.17 -8.59
N HIS A 231 -1.16 0.23 -7.35
CA HIS A 231 -0.99 1.59 -6.87
C HIS A 231 0.16 1.62 -5.87
N VAL A 232 1.07 2.56 -6.05
CA VAL A 232 2.10 2.92 -5.09
C VAL A 232 1.84 4.37 -4.68
N ARG A 233 1.50 4.61 -3.42
CA ARG A 233 1.21 5.97 -2.92
C ARG A 233 1.26 6.03 -1.40
N LYS A 234 1.21 7.25 -0.88
CA LYS A 234 1.12 7.51 0.55
C LYS A 234 -0.22 7.02 1.11
N ASP A 235 -0.23 6.41 2.29
CA ASP A 235 -1.43 5.95 3.00
C ASP A 235 -1.22 5.97 4.52
N LYS A 236 -2.27 5.70 5.29
CA LYS A 236 -2.19 5.49 6.74
C LYS A 236 -1.85 4.04 7.06
N CYS A 237 -0.58 3.86 7.43
CA CYS A 237 -0.03 2.73 8.16
C CYS A 237 0.18 3.21 9.61
#